data_AF-U6FA24-F1
#
_entry.id   AF-U6FA24-F1
#
_cell.length_a   1.000
_cell.length_b   1.000
_cell.length_c   1.000
_cell.angle_alpha   90.00
_cell.angle_beta   90.00
_cell.angle_gamma   90.00
#
_symmetry.space_group_name_H-M   'P 1'
#
loop_
_entity.id
_entity.type
_entity.pdbx_description
1 polymer ?
#
loop_
_entity_poly.entity_id
_entity_poly.type
_entity_poly.pdbx_seq_one_letter_code
_entity_poly.pdbx_strand_id
1 'polypeptide(L)'
;MDYPKKLLEEVKERSKGMRLEGINSGSGPKHPLLMIVGEAPGRNEIVNNIPFSGDAGKELDKSLKQIGLSRDQVYITSAVRSRPFSVKKVFSK
;
A
#
# COMPACT_ATOMS: atom_id res chain seq x y z
N MET A 1 -11.89 -1.35 -1.71
CA MET A 1 -12.44 -1.34 -3.09
C MET A 1 -12.32 -2.75 -3.62
N ASP A 2 -13.40 -3.29 -4.17
CA ASP A 2 -13.36 -4.60 -4.82
C ASP A 2 -12.93 -4.43 -6.27
N TYR A 3 -11.74 -4.93 -6.61
CA TYR A 3 -11.26 -4.91 -7.99
C TYR A 3 -11.88 -6.05 -8.79
N PRO A 4 -12.23 -5.81 -10.08
CA PRO A 4 -12.60 -6.88 -10.99
C PRO A 4 -11.54 -7.98 -11.02
N LYS A 5 -11.95 -9.24 -10.82
CA LYS A 5 -11.05 -10.41 -10.79
C LYS A 5 -10.14 -10.49 -12.02
N LYS A 6 -10.68 -10.17 -13.20
CA LYS A 6 -9.93 -10.14 -14.46
C LYS A 6 -8.67 -9.25 -14.38
N LEU A 7 -8.79 -8.06 -13.80
CA LEU A 7 -7.66 -7.14 -13.66
C LEU A 7 -6.60 -7.68 -12.69
N LEU A 8 -7.02 -8.33 -11.60
CA LEU A 8 -6.09 -8.94 -10.65
C LEU A 8 -5.29 -10.08 -11.30
N GLU A 9 -5.94 -10.92 -12.11
CA GLU A 9 -5.26 -12.00 -12.84
C GLU A 9 -4.31 -11.45 -13.92
N GLU A 10 -4.71 -10.42 -14.67
CA GLU A 10 -3.81 -9.75 -15.63
C GLU A 10 -2.56 -9.16 -14.96
N VAL A 11 -2.72 -8.52 -13.79
CA VAL A 11 -1.59 -7.99 -13.02
C VAL A 11 -0.68 -9.11 -12.54
N LYS A 12 -1.24 -10.21 -12.00
CA LYS A 12 -0.45 -11.38 -11.58
C LYS A 12 0.39 -11.93 -12.72
N GLU A 13 -0.20 -12.14 -13.89
CA GLU A 13 0.51 -12.68 -15.05
C GLU A 13 1.62 -11.73 -15.52
N ARG A 14 1.35 -10.42 -15.59
CA ARG A 14 2.37 -9.41 -15.97
C ARG A 14 3.50 -9.27 -14.95
N SER A 15 3.21 -9.48 -13.67
CA SER A 15 4.20 -9.42 -12.58
C SER A 15 5.05 -10.68 -12.44
N LYS A 16 4.75 -11.74 -13.21
CA LYS A 16 5.45 -13.02 -13.11
C LYS A 16 6.94 -12.85 -13.39
N GLY A 17 7.77 -13.41 -12.50
CA GLY A 17 9.24 -13.27 -12.57
C GLY A 17 9.79 -11.98 -11.98
N MET A 18 8.95 -11.02 -11.59
CA MET A 18 9.36 -9.84 -10.83
C MET A 18 9.50 -10.16 -9.34
N ARG A 19 10.38 -9.44 -8.65
CA ARG A 19 10.56 -9.56 -7.19
C ARG A 19 9.54 -8.72 -6.45
N LEU A 20 8.28 -9.11 -6.56
CA LEU A 20 7.12 -8.44 -5.96
C LEU A 20 6.41 -9.36 -4.97
N GLU A 21 5.89 -8.79 -3.89
CA GLU A 21 5.18 -9.51 -2.84
C GLU A 21 3.81 -8.88 -2.59
N GLY A 22 2.77 -9.71 -2.58
CA GLY A 22 1.40 -9.34 -2.26
C GLY A 22 0.77 -8.29 -3.18
N ILE A 23 -0.44 -7.88 -2.85
CA ILE A 23 -1.12 -6.73 -3.47
C ILE A 23 -1.91 -5.98 -2.40
N ASN A 24 -1.59 -4.70 -2.21
CA ASN A 24 -2.35 -3.80 -1.34
C ASN A 24 -3.30 -2.98 -2.21
N SER A 25 -4.59 -3.11 -1.92
CA SER A 25 -5.66 -2.52 -2.71
C SER A 25 -5.94 -1.05 -2.41
N GLY A 26 -5.28 -0.47 -1.40
CA GLY A 26 -5.68 0.79 -0.79
C GLY A 26 -6.86 0.63 0.18
N SER A 27 -7.08 1.64 1.01
CA SER A 27 -8.12 1.65 2.04
C SER A 27 -8.73 3.04 2.19
N GLY A 28 -10.03 3.10 2.49
CA GLY A 28 -10.81 4.32 2.65
C GLY A 28 -12.18 4.27 1.97
N PRO A 29 -12.98 5.34 2.07
CA PRO A 29 -14.31 5.41 1.49
C PRO A 29 -14.27 5.51 -0.05
N LYS A 30 -15.38 5.18 -0.71
CA LYS A 30 -15.53 5.30 -2.17
C LYS A 30 -15.56 6.76 -2.64
N HIS A 31 -15.99 7.67 -1.76
CA HIS A 31 -16.09 9.10 -2.01
C HIS A 31 -15.28 9.86 -0.95
N PRO A 32 -13.93 9.81 -1.02
CA PRO A 32 -13.08 10.50 -0.05
C PRO A 32 -13.04 12.00 -0.32
N LEU A 33 -12.76 12.79 0.73
CA LEU A 33 -12.45 14.21 0.60
C LEU A 33 -11.05 14.44 0.02
N LEU A 34 -10.13 13.50 0.27
CA LEU A 34 -8.75 13.53 -0.19
C LEU A 34 -8.30 12.12 -0.57
N MET A 35 -7.63 12.00 -1.72
CA MET A 35 -6.93 10.78 -2.11
C MET A 35 -5.42 10.97 -1.95
N ILE A 36 -4.78 10.05 -1.24
CA ILE A 36 -3.35 10.03 -0.97
C ILE A 36 -2.75 8.84 -1.71
N VAL A 37 -1.73 9.09 -2.53
CA VAL A 37 -1.04 8.08 -3.34
C VAL A 37 0.43 8.06 -2.97
N GLY A 38 0.87 6.99 -2.32
CA GLY A 38 2.27 6.70 -2.04
C GLY A 38 3.00 6.01 -3.20
N GLU A 39 4.24 5.60 -2.97
CA GLU A 39 5.06 4.92 -3.97
C GLU A 39 4.71 3.43 -4.08
N ALA A 40 5.04 2.65 -3.04
CA ALA A 40 4.84 1.20 -2.98
C ALA A 40 4.59 0.77 -1.52
N PRO A 41 3.88 -0.35 -1.28
CA PRO A 41 3.63 -0.82 0.07
C PRO A 41 4.90 -1.37 0.74
N GLY A 42 5.04 -1.08 2.03
CA GLY A 42 6.07 -1.67 2.89
C GLY A 42 5.75 -3.11 3.32
N ARG A 43 6.69 -3.76 4.03
CA ARG A 43 6.50 -5.14 4.53
C ARG A 43 5.29 -5.26 5.44
N ASN A 44 5.17 -4.36 6.41
CA ASN A 44 4.08 -4.38 7.38
C ASN A 44 2.71 -4.22 6.70
N GLU A 45 2.65 -3.37 5.67
CA GLU A 45 1.43 -3.05 4.92
C GLU A 45 0.91 -4.22 4.09
N ILE A 46 1.81 -5.07 3.59
CA ILE A 46 1.42 -6.30 2.92
C ILE A 46 0.86 -7.31 3.93
N VAL A 47 1.46 -7.40 5.12
CA VAL A 47 1.06 -8.36 6.16
C VAL A 47 -0.31 -8.03 6.76
N ASN A 48 -0.55 -6.76 7.09
CA ASN A 48 -1.80 -6.34 7.73
C ASN A 48 -2.84 -5.79 6.74
N ASN A 49 -2.46 -5.59 5.47
CA ASN A 49 -3.29 -5.01 4.42
C ASN A 49 -3.81 -3.58 4.74
N ILE A 50 -3.06 -2.83 5.55
CA ILE A 50 -3.35 -1.44 5.91
C ILE A 50 -2.29 -0.56 5.24
N PRO A 51 -2.66 0.29 4.26
CA PRO A 51 -1.73 1.25 3.65
C PRO A 51 -1.15 2.19 4.69
N PHE A 52 0.15 2.52 4.56
CA PHE A 52 0.83 3.42 5.47
C PHE A 52 0.62 3.01 6.94
N SER A 53 0.97 1.78 7.29
CA SER A 53 0.85 1.25 8.67
C SER A 53 2.18 1.21 9.43
N GLY A 54 3.28 1.61 8.77
CA GLY A 54 4.60 1.73 9.39
C GLY A 54 4.80 3.08 10.08
N ASP A 55 6.06 3.45 10.34
CA ASP A 55 6.37 4.73 11.00
C ASP A 55 5.97 5.96 10.16
N ALA A 56 6.16 5.90 8.84
CA ALA A 56 5.64 6.93 7.93
C ALA A 56 4.11 7.07 8.02
N GLY A 57 3.41 5.99 8.34
CA GLY A 57 1.98 5.98 8.59
C GLY A 57 1.56 6.78 9.82
N LYS A 58 2.33 6.68 10.90
CA LYS A 58 2.10 7.45 12.13
C LYS A 58 2.27 8.95 11.87
N GLU A 59 3.25 9.34 11.06
CA GLU A 59 3.43 10.75 10.68
C GLU A 59 2.32 11.25 9.74
N LEU A 60 1.83 10.39 8.84
CA LEU A 60 0.66 10.69 8.03
C LEU A 60 -0.58 10.93 8.91
N ASP A 61 -0.81 10.07 9.91
CA ASP A 61 -1.95 10.21 10.82
C ASP A 61 -1.92 11.53 11.61
N LYS A 62 -0.74 11.95 12.06
CA LYS A 62 -0.54 13.26 12.70
C LYS A 62 -0.85 14.40 11.73
N SER A 63 -0.38 14.32 10.49
CA SER A 63 -0.59 15.34 9.46
C SER A 63 -2.08 15.48 9.10
N LEU A 64 -2.78 14.36 8.94
CA LEU A 64 -4.23 14.35 8.72
C LEU A 64 -4.97 15.00 9.88
N LYS A 65 -4.60 14.65 11.12
CA LYS A 65 -5.20 15.23 12.32
C LYS A 65 -4.99 16.75 12.41
N GLN A 66 -3.82 17.26 12.00
CA GLN A 66 -3.53 18.70 12.00
C GLN A 66 -4.45 19.48 11.05
N ILE A 67 -4.87 18.87 9.95
CA ILE A 67 -5.82 19.46 8.99
C ILE A 67 -7.27 19.05 9.26
N GLY A 68 -7.56 18.44 10.41
CA GLY A 68 -8.90 18.05 10.82
C GLY A 68 -9.51 16.88 10.04
N LEU A 69 -8.69 16.05 9.40
CA LEU A 69 -9.12 14.86 8.67
C LEU A 69 -8.78 13.57 9.42
N SER A 70 -9.57 12.53 9.20
CA SER A 70 -9.33 11.17 9.66
C SER A 70 -9.28 10.16 8.51
N ARG A 71 -8.77 8.95 8.79
CA ARG A 71 -8.59 7.88 7.78
C ARG A 71 -9.90 7.42 7.13
N ASP A 72 -11.03 7.54 7.80
CA ASP A 72 -12.35 7.22 7.27
C ASP A 72 -12.88 8.28 6.28
N GLN A 73 -12.24 9.45 6.22
CA GLN A 73 -12.60 10.54 5.30
C GLN A 73 -11.67 10.63 4.08
N VAL A 74 -10.55 9.90 4.10
CA VAL A 74 -9.54 9.92 3.03
C VAL A 74 -9.32 8.53 2.45
N TYR A 75 -8.93 8.47 1.18
CA TYR A 75 -8.56 7.21 0.55
C TYR A 75 -7.05 7.15 0.36
N ILE A 76 -6.41 6.10 0.86
CA ILE A 76 -4.96 5.94 0.85
C ILE A 76 -4.61 4.72 0.00
N THR A 77 -3.72 4.90 -0.98
CA THR A 77 -3.20 3.83 -1.83
C THR A 77 -1.76 4.12 -2.26
N SER A 78 -1.22 3.30 -3.16
CA SER A 78 0.13 3.44 -3.71
C SER A 78 0.11 3.31 -5.23
N ALA A 79 1.02 4.02 -5.91
CA ALA A 79 1.18 3.98 -7.36
C ALA A 79 1.56 2.58 -7.84
N VAL A 80 2.48 1.92 -7.13
CA VAL A 80 2.77 0.50 -7.23
C VAL A 80 2.06 -0.21 -6.07
N ARG A 81 1.26 -1.23 -6.38
CA ARG A 81 0.41 -1.89 -5.37
C ARG A 81 1.01 -3.17 -4.78
N SER A 82 2.15 -3.62 -5.29
CA SER A 82 2.89 -4.76 -4.76
C SER A 82 4.20 -4.29 -4.15
N ARG A 83 4.67 -4.99 -3.12
CA ARG A 83 5.92 -4.63 -2.44
C ARG A 83 7.12 -5.12 -3.25
N PRO A 84 8.04 -4.25 -3.69
CA PRO A 84 9.32 -4.68 -4.21
C PRO A 84 10.23 -5.21 -3.10
N PHE A 85 10.96 -6.29 -3.36
CA PHE A 85 11.94 -6.84 -2.42
C PHE A 85 13.26 -7.24 -3.07
N SER A 86 14.32 -7.23 -2.29
CA SER A 86 15.64 -7.74 -2.67
C SER A 86 16.08 -8.82 -1.69
N VAL A 87 16.55 -9.96 -2.20
CA VAL A 87 17.19 -10.99 -1.38
C VAL A 87 18.66 -10.60 -1.20
N LYS A 88 19.08 -10.36 0.04
CA LYS A 88 20.49 -10.07 0.37
C LYS A 88 21.10 -11.31 1.01
N LYS A 89 22.24 -11.78 0.49
CA LYS A 89 23.06 -12.79 1.17
C LYS A 89 23.85 -12.07 2.27
N VAL A 90 23.52 -12.36 3.52
CA VAL A 90 24.29 -11.87 4.67
C VAL A 90 25.27 -12.97 5.04
N PHE A 91 26.56 -12.71 4.83
CA PHE A 91 27.61 -13.55 5.38
C PHE A 91 27.80 -13.11 6.83
N SER A 92 27.38 -13.95 7.77
CA SER A 92 27.73 -13.76 9.18
C SER A 92 29.26 -13.72 9.28
N LYS A 93 29.78 -12.70 9.95
CA LYS A 93 31.16 -12.72 10.47
C LYS A 93 31.26 -13.67 11.66
#